data_AF-K2CPL4-F1
#
_entry.id   AF-K2CPL4-F1
#
_cell.length_a   1.000
_cell.length_b   1.000
_cell.length_c   1.000
_cell.angle_alpha   90.00
_cell.angle_beta   90.00
_cell.angle_gamma   90.00
#
_symmetry.space_group_name_H-M   'P 1'
#
loop_
_entity.id
_entity.type
_entity.pdbx_description
1 polymer ?
#
loop_
_entity_poly.entity_id
_entity_poly.type
_entity_poly.pdbx_seq_one_letter_code
_entity_poly.pdbx_strand_id
1 'polypeptide(L)'
;MNKGIGKMLVCASFIAALLIFCLPAESQAVLHIDTSYSGKFRNTTGYSKILADLPFVYQEAFQKIERSLGIPPREQMYLVVMFSDHLTYKGFRLRGKRQSIRTANRTVVHYIHIDLDFLINGQATLFEEMTHEMTHAVMADIMGLREYDSLPMWIKEGTAVHSADQGQARIRALTRRGFDINAIGGEDENIDGNPISLEKYVENYLKIRFLLKTFGSSALHRFVKRLMKSGSVQQELAACFNGLTEEVMNQYAQDFIKTTLLDNVRPVASAENLQRGIRFFDEGEYLSARLALTDALYGGLSDSEFQTAAYLLAECYIQERNPQGALSLLKQFKPDPRNVPVDRYEFLSAYSEYAMGLVTNAYFGFKKAFETSTNKAVQEGALYYIIRILIELGNRSEADRVMGLLRQQFPESNYLVLAGRVLSSR
;
A
#
# COMPACT_ATOMS: atom_id res chain seq x y z
N MET A 1 33.50 25.10 -11.27
CA MET A 1 32.57 26.22 -11.00
C MET A 1 31.15 25.66 -10.95
N ASN A 2 30.71 25.34 -9.73
CA ASN A 2 29.35 24.91 -9.41
C ASN A 2 28.39 26.11 -9.47
N LYS A 3 27.42 26.10 -10.38
CA LYS A 3 26.13 26.81 -10.21
C LYS A 3 25.05 26.12 -11.04
N GLY A 4 23.99 25.67 -10.38
CA GLY A 4 22.63 25.79 -10.93
C GLY A 4 21.94 24.54 -11.49
N ILE A 5 22.10 23.36 -10.89
CA ILE A 5 21.13 22.26 -11.06
C ILE A 5 20.50 22.01 -9.68
N GLY A 6 19.34 22.60 -9.43
CA GLY A 6 18.69 22.48 -8.12
C GLY A 6 17.50 23.41 -7.95
N LYS A 7 16.70 23.62 -9.00
CA LYS A 7 15.39 24.27 -8.94
C LYS A 7 14.54 23.79 -10.11
N MET A 8 13.93 22.61 -9.99
CA MET A 8 12.63 22.29 -10.60
C MET A 8 12.20 20.88 -10.21
N LEU A 9 10.90 20.75 -9.93
CA LEU A 9 10.11 19.53 -9.71
C LEU A 9 10.13 18.91 -8.30
N VAL A 10 9.56 19.65 -7.33
CA VAL A 10 8.59 19.05 -6.39
C VAL A 10 7.20 19.44 -6.89
N CYS A 11 6.86 18.96 -8.09
CA CYS A 11 5.56 19.19 -8.72
C CYS A 11 5.12 17.88 -9.36
N ALA A 12 4.35 17.11 -8.58
CA ALA A 12 3.30 16.17 -8.99
C ALA A 12 3.34 14.87 -8.17
N SER A 13 2.91 14.94 -6.89
CA SER A 13 2.40 13.79 -6.14
C SER A 13 1.52 14.31 -5.00
N PHE A 14 0.30 14.77 -5.32
CA PHE A 14 -0.73 15.01 -4.31
C PHE A 14 -1.92 14.08 -4.57
N ILE A 15 -1.65 12.80 -4.40
CA ILE A 15 -2.64 11.73 -4.32
C ILE A 15 -3.12 11.57 -2.85
N ALA A 16 -2.52 12.30 -1.90
CA ALA A 16 -2.83 12.24 -0.47
C ALA A 16 -4.28 12.60 -0.10
N ALA A 17 -4.98 13.37 -0.94
CA ALA A 17 -6.40 13.68 -0.78
C ALA A 17 -7.29 13.11 -1.90
N LEU A 18 -6.74 12.30 -2.82
CA LEU A 18 -7.46 11.73 -3.96
C LEU A 18 -7.59 10.20 -3.92
N LEU A 19 -6.86 9.51 -3.01
CA LEU A 19 -7.00 8.07 -2.82
C LEU A 19 -8.20 7.62 -1.99
N ILE A 20 -9.00 8.56 -1.51
CA ILE A 20 -10.29 8.29 -0.88
C ILE A 20 -11.37 8.48 -1.97
N PHE A 21 -11.48 7.46 -2.83
CA PHE A 21 -12.70 7.05 -3.56
C PHE A 21 -13.12 7.82 -4.83
N CYS A 22 -12.67 7.31 -5.99
CA CYS A 22 -13.59 7.03 -7.10
C CYS A 22 -14.28 5.68 -6.80
N LEU A 23 -15.32 5.68 -5.96
CA LEU A 23 -16.18 4.50 -5.83
C LEU A 23 -17.25 4.57 -6.93
N PRO A 24 -17.20 3.73 -7.97
CA PRO A 24 -18.44 3.42 -8.69
C PRO A 24 -19.45 2.89 -7.67
N ALA A 25 -20.67 3.41 -7.72
CA ALA A 25 -21.70 3.18 -6.71
C ALA A 25 -22.25 1.73 -6.66
N GLU A 26 -21.65 0.76 -7.37
CA GLU A 26 -22.21 -0.59 -7.52
C GLU A 26 -21.19 -1.75 -7.49
N SER A 27 -19.97 -1.57 -6.97
CA SER A 27 -19.02 -2.69 -6.83
C SER A 27 -19.15 -3.41 -5.48
N GLN A 28 -20.26 -4.16 -5.29
CA GLN A 28 -20.47 -5.00 -4.10
C GLN A 28 -19.70 -6.33 -4.23
N ALA A 29 -18.40 -6.31 -3.95
CA ALA A 29 -17.71 -7.54 -3.56
C ALA A 29 -18.06 -7.85 -2.09
N VAL A 30 -18.35 -9.12 -1.77
CA VAL A 30 -18.90 -9.52 -0.47
C VAL A 30 -17.75 -9.82 0.49
N LEU A 31 -17.27 -8.78 1.17
CA LEU A 31 -16.36 -8.92 2.30
C LEU A 31 -17.14 -9.44 3.51
N HIS A 32 -16.78 -10.62 3.98
CA HIS A 32 -17.20 -11.14 5.28
C HIS A 32 -16.04 -11.06 6.26
N ILE A 33 -16.31 -10.58 7.46
CA ILE A 33 -15.32 -10.52 8.54
C ILE A 33 -15.73 -11.56 9.56
N ASP A 34 -14.86 -12.54 9.81
CA ASP A 34 -15.09 -13.52 10.85
C ASP A 34 -14.97 -12.86 12.23
N THR A 35 -16.10 -12.79 12.95
CA THR A 35 -16.21 -12.19 14.28
C THR A 35 -16.03 -13.20 15.42
N SER A 36 -15.69 -14.46 15.10
CA SER A 36 -15.49 -15.53 16.08
C SER A 36 -14.16 -15.44 16.84
N TYR A 37 -13.25 -14.55 16.42
CA TYR A 37 -11.96 -14.38 17.08
C TYR A 37 -12.11 -14.07 18.57
N SER A 38 -11.47 -14.88 19.40
CA SER A 38 -11.56 -14.84 20.86
C SER A 38 -10.20 -14.82 21.57
N GLY A 39 -9.13 -14.49 20.82
CA GLY A 39 -7.75 -14.45 21.31
C GLY A 39 -7.40 -13.22 22.16
N LYS A 40 -6.10 -13.07 22.45
CA LYS A 40 -5.56 -12.08 23.40
C LYS A 40 -5.90 -10.63 23.08
N PHE A 41 -6.14 -10.31 21.82
CA PHE A 41 -6.38 -8.94 21.36
C PHE A 41 -7.85 -8.57 21.22
N ARG A 42 -8.79 -9.48 21.49
CA ARG A 42 -10.24 -9.28 21.23
C ARG A 42 -10.79 -7.98 21.81
N ASN A 43 -10.36 -7.62 23.02
CA ASN A 43 -10.87 -6.46 23.75
C ASN A 43 -9.94 -5.24 23.65
N THR A 44 -9.00 -5.24 22.70
CA THR A 44 -8.07 -4.12 22.51
C THR A 44 -8.65 -3.09 21.54
N THR A 45 -8.30 -1.83 21.75
CA THR A 45 -8.61 -0.73 20.82
C THR A 45 -7.94 -0.96 19.46
N GLY A 46 -6.75 -1.56 19.44
CA GLY A 46 -6.04 -1.92 18.21
C GLY A 46 -6.83 -2.89 17.32
N TYR A 47 -7.38 -3.96 17.91
CA TYR A 47 -8.23 -4.91 17.16
C TYR A 47 -9.54 -4.27 16.68
N SER A 48 -10.19 -3.47 17.54
CA SER A 48 -11.41 -2.75 17.16
C SER A 48 -11.18 -1.81 15.98
N LYS A 49 -10.01 -1.15 15.92
CA LYS A 49 -9.60 -0.31 14.80
C LYS A 49 -9.34 -1.12 13.53
N ILE A 50 -8.63 -2.24 13.63
CA ILE A 50 -8.41 -3.17 12.50
C ILE A 50 -9.74 -3.60 11.87
N LEU A 51 -10.75 -3.96 12.68
CA LEU A 51 -12.08 -4.32 12.20
C LEU A 51 -12.78 -3.16 11.49
N ALA A 52 -12.67 -1.95 12.01
CA ALA A 52 -13.26 -0.76 11.41
C ALA A 52 -12.58 -0.35 10.08
N ASP A 53 -11.27 -0.59 9.97
CA ASP A 53 -10.47 -0.24 8.78
C ASP A 53 -10.61 -1.27 7.65
N LEU A 54 -10.96 -2.53 7.96
CA LEU A 54 -11.02 -3.63 7.00
C LEU A 54 -11.83 -3.34 5.71
N PRO A 55 -13.06 -2.80 5.76
CA PRO A 55 -13.83 -2.50 4.55
C PRO A 55 -13.14 -1.50 3.62
N PHE A 56 -12.42 -0.53 4.19
CA PHE A 56 -11.68 0.47 3.43
C PHE A 56 -10.39 -0.13 2.85
N VAL A 57 -9.64 -0.86 3.68
CA VAL A 57 -8.42 -1.57 3.25
C VAL A 57 -8.73 -2.54 2.10
N TYR A 58 -9.86 -3.24 2.17
CA TYR A 58 -10.31 -4.13 1.11
C TYR A 58 -10.49 -3.41 -0.24
N GLN A 59 -11.13 -2.25 -0.24
CA GLN A 59 -11.32 -1.44 -1.45
C GLN A 59 -10.01 -0.86 -1.96
N GLU A 60 -9.17 -0.36 -1.06
CA GLU A 60 -7.86 0.21 -1.40
C GLU A 60 -6.91 -0.87 -1.96
N ALA A 61 -6.98 -2.10 -1.45
CA ALA A 61 -6.20 -3.21 -1.94
C ALA A 61 -6.54 -3.51 -3.40
N PHE A 62 -7.82 -3.53 -3.79
CA PHE A 62 -8.19 -3.65 -5.20
C PHE A 62 -7.62 -2.53 -6.07
N GLN A 63 -7.71 -1.28 -5.61
CA GLN A 63 -7.16 -0.15 -6.36
C GLN A 63 -5.64 -0.23 -6.48
N LYS A 64 -4.95 -0.76 -5.46
CA LYS A 64 -3.50 -0.98 -5.50
C LYS A 64 -3.15 -2.10 -6.48
N ILE A 65 -3.87 -3.21 -6.43
CA ILE A 65 -3.72 -4.34 -7.36
C ILE A 65 -3.95 -3.88 -8.81
N GLU A 66 -5.01 -3.10 -9.07
CA GLU A 66 -5.30 -2.55 -10.39
C GLU A 66 -4.19 -1.63 -10.88
N ARG A 67 -3.70 -0.72 -10.03
CA ARG A 67 -2.62 0.20 -10.41
C ARG A 67 -1.29 -0.50 -10.65
N SER A 68 -0.96 -1.51 -9.86
CA SER A 68 0.34 -2.21 -9.92
C SER A 68 0.40 -3.32 -10.98
N LEU A 69 -0.72 -4.00 -11.23
CA LEU A 69 -0.77 -5.19 -12.10
C LEU A 69 -1.75 -5.03 -13.26
N GLY A 70 -2.55 -3.97 -13.29
CA GLY A 70 -3.59 -3.77 -14.28
C GLY A 70 -4.82 -4.65 -14.08
N ILE A 71 -4.93 -5.41 -12.99
CA ILE A 71 -6.06 -6.33 -12.77
C ILE A 71 -7.27 -5.53 -12.28
N PRO A 72 -8.37 -5.43 -13.05
CA PRO A 72 -9.54 -4.68 -12.60
C PRO A 72 -10.18 -5.34 -11.37
N PRO A 73 -10.84 -4.56 -10.49
CA PRO A 73 -11.61 -5.11 -9.38
C PRO A 73 -12.70 -6.05 -9.91
N ARG A 74 -12.94 -7.15 -9.18
CA ARG A 74 -13.97 -8.11 -9.55
C ARG A 74 -15.20 -7.94 -8.66
N GLU A 75 -16.36 -7.84 -9.30
CA GLU A 75 -17.65 -7.92 -8.62
C GLU A 75 -17.88 -9.35 -8.09
N GLN A 76 -18.53 -9.48 -6.93
CA GLN A 76 -18.97 -10.76 -6.36
C GLN A 76 -17.88 -11.78 -5.95
N MET A 77 -16.63 -11.35 -5.76
CA MET A 77 -15.63 -12.20 -5.08
C MET A 77 -16.03 -12.39 -3.61
N TYR A 78 -16.10 -13.64 -3.15
CA TYR A 78 -16.43 -13.98 -1.76
C TYR A 78 -15.14 -14.10 -0.94
N LEU A 79 -14.95 -13.16 -0.02
CA LEU A 79 -13.75 -13.08 0.78
C LEU A 79 -14.09 -13.06 2.27
N VAL A 80 -13.47 -13.94 3.04
CA VAL A 80 -13.60 -14.06 4.49
C VAL A 80 -12.28 -13.71 5.13
N VAL A 81 -12.23 -12.65 5.94
CA VAL A 81 -11.04 -12.32 6.73
C VAL A 81 -11.13 -12.96 8.10
N MET A 82 -10.10 -13.72 8.47
CA MET A 82 -9.96 -14.40 9.75
C MET A 82 -8.70 -13.92 10.48
N PHE A 83 -8.80 -13.80 11.80
CA PHE A 83 -7.69 -13.33 12.64
C PHE A 83 -7.17 -14.41 13.57
N SER A 84 -5.87 -14.41 13.82
CA SER A 84 -5.19 -15.28 14.78
C SER A 84 -4.16 -14.50 15.59
N ASP A 85 -3.86 -14.95 16.80
CA ASP A 85 -2.74 -14.42 17.62
C ASP A 85 -1.38 -14.92 17.14
N HIS A 86 -1.40 -16.07 16.46
CA HIS A 86 -0.20 -16.79 16.08
C HIS A 86 -0.52 -17.69 14.89
N LEU A 87 -0.37 -17.14 13.69
CA LEU A 87 -0.60 -17.91 12.47
C LEU A 87 0.64 -18.74 12.16
N THR A 88 0.46 -20.07 12.11
CA THR A 88 1.54 -20.98 11.74
C THR A 88 1.14 -21.89 10.59
N TYR A 89 2.12 -22.25 9.77
CA TYR A 89 1.97 -23.25 8.74
C TYR A 89 3.23 -24.11 8.68
N LYS A 90 3.06 -25.42 8.84
CA LYS A 90 4.16 -26.41 8.87
C LYS A 90 5.30 -26.01 9.84
N GLY A 91 4.94 -25.45 11.00
CA GLY A 91 5.89 -25.04 12.04
C GLY A 91 6.51 -23.65 11.85
N PHE A 92 6.22 -22.94 10.76
CA PHE A 92 6.69 -21.58 10.51
C PHE A 92 5.61 -20.56 10.79
N ARG A 93 6.00 -19.44 11.41
CA ARG A 93 5.10 -18.32 11.67
C ARG A 93 4.90 -17.48 10.40
N LEU A 94 3.65 -17.18 10.06
CA LEU A 94 3.27 -16.39 8.89
C LEU A 94 2.59 -15.08 9.33
N ARG A 95 2.63 -14.07 8.45
CA ARG A 95 1.92 -12.80 8.66
C ARG A 95 0.51 -12.84 8.08
N GLY A 96 0.41 -13.32 6.85
CA GLY A 96 -0.82 -13.58 6.12
C GLY A 96 -0.81 -14.99 5.53
N LYS A 97 -2.00 -15.51 5.23
CA LYS A 97 -2.17 -16.69 4.38
C LYS A 97 -3.55 -16.71 3.74
N ARG A 98 -3.59 -16.82 2.42
CA ARG A 98 -4.80 -17.15 1.67
C ARG A 98 -5.04 -18.65 1.61
N GLN A 99 -6.27 -19.07 1.87
CA GLN A 99 -6.81 -20.39 1.58
C GLN A 99 -8.11 -20.25 0.79
N SER A 100 -8.28 -21.00 -0.29
CA SER A 100 -9.55 -21.00 -1.04
C SER A 100 -10.22 -22.34 -0.95
N ILE A 101 -11.55 -22.32 -0.84
CA ILE A 101 -12.38 -23.52 -0.94
C ILE A 101 -13.42 -23.34 -2.04
N ARG A 102 -13.76 -24.43 -2.72
CA ARG A 102 -14.91 -24.47 -3.62
C ARG A 102 -16.09 -25.07 -2.86
N THR A 103 -17.15 -24.29 -2.74
CA THR A 103 -18.39 -24.71 -2.08
C THR A 103 -19.21 -25.64 -2.99
N ALA A 104 -20.25 -26.28 -2.45
CA ALA A 104 -21.07 -27.25 -3.18
C ALA A 104 -21.77 -26.66 -4.42
N ASN A 105 -22.10 -25.37 -4.41
CA ASN A 105 -22.68 -24.65 -5.56
C ASN A 105 -21.62 -24.14 -6.55
N ARG A 106 -20.36 -24.60 -6.43
CA ARG A 106 -19.20 -24.20 -7.23
C ARG A 106 -18.70 -22.77 -7.02
N THR A 107 -19.26 -22.02 -6.07
CA THR A 107 -18.72 -20.71 -5.68
C THR A 107 -17.37 -20.89 -4.97
N VAL A 108 -16.37 -20.10 -5.36
CA VAL A 108 -15.07 -20.05 -4.66
C VAL A 108 -15.17 -19.04 -3.53
N VAL A 109 -14.74 -19.46 -2.33
CA VAL A 109 -14.63 -18.59 -1.15
C VAL A 109 -13.16 -18.52 -0.75
N HIS A 110 -12.66 -17.30 -0.61
CA HIS A 110 -11.28 -17.00 -0.24
C HIS A 110 -11.19 -16.61 1.22
N TYR A 111 -10.54 -17.43 2.03
CA TYR A 111 -10.20 -17.14 3.41
C TYR A 111 -8.83 -16.48 3.45
N ILE A 112 -8.74 -15.29 4.04
CA ILE A 112 -7.48 -14.60 4.33
C ILE A 112 -7.28 -14.64 5.84
N HIS A 113 -6.28 -15.41 6.26
CA HIS A 113 -5.85 -15.47 7.65
C HIS A 113 -4.77 -14.43 7.90
N ILE A 114 -4.92 -13.64 8.96
CA ILE A 114 -3.95 -12.59 9.33
C ILE A 114 -3.54 -12.76 10.79
N ASP A 115 -2.23 -12.70 11.05
CA ASP A 115 -1.67 -12.72 12.40
C ASP A 115 -1.71 -11.31 13.01
N LEU A 116 -2.56 -11.13 14.03
CA LEU A 116 -2.79 -9.87 14.71
C LEU A 116 -1.58 -9.36 15.48
N ASP A 117 -0.67 -10.24 15.91
CA ASP A 117 0.50 -9.83 16.68
C ASP A 117 1.49 -9.05 15.80
N PHE A 118 1.62 -9.42 14.51
CA PHE A 118 2.41 -8.61 13.57
C PHE A 118 1.78 -7.23 13.33
N LEU A 119 0.45 -7.17 13.25
CA LEU A 119 -0.26 -5.91 13.03
C LEU A 119 -0.18 -4.98 14.25
N ILE A 120 -0.51 -5.51 15.43
CA ILE A 120 -0.59 -4.73 16.68
C ILE A 120 0.78 -4.26 17.14
N ASN A 121 1.82 -5.06 16.93
CA ASN A 121 3.19 -4.65 17.24
C ASN A 121 3.86 -3.84 16.12
N GLY A 122 3.14 -3.48 15.05
CA GLY A 122 3.63 -2.64 13.96
C GLY A 122 4.74 -3.28 13.11
N GLN A 123 4.82 -4.61 13.08
CA GLN A 123 5.78 -5.36 12.26
C GLN A 123 5.28 -5.58 10.82
N ALA A 124 3.97 -5.43 10.61
CA ALA A 124 3.29 -5.42 9.32
C ALA A 124 2.06 -4.49 9.41
N THR A 125 1.58 -4.00 8.28
CA THR A 125 0.34 -3.22 8.19
C THR A 125 -0.82 -4.07 7.71
N LEU A 126 -2.06 -3.73 8.09
CA LEU A 126 -3.23 -4.44 7.57
C LEU A 126 -3.31 -4.30 6.04
N PHE A 127 -2.94 -3.13 5.52
CA PHE A 127 -2.96 -2.84 4.09
C PHE A 127 -1.96 -3.68 3.28
N GLU A 128 -0.73 -3.86 3.75
CA GLU A 128 0.27 -4.67 3.04
C GLU A 128 -0.16 -6.14 2.95
N GLU A 129 -0.59 -6.73 4.07
CA GLU A 129 -0.93 -8.15 4.14
C GLU A 129 -2.24 -8.44 3.39
N MET A 130 -3.24 -7.57 3.52
CA MET A 130 -4.46 -7.68 2.72
C MET A 130 -4.16 -7.55 1.23
N THR A 131 -3.34 -6.59 0.80
CA THR A 131 -3.01 -6.43 -0.63
C THR A 131 -2.28 -7.66 -1.16
N HIS A 132 -1.32 -8.20 -0.41
CA HIS A 132 -0.58 -9.40 -0.79
C HIS A 132 -1.53 -10.60 -0.99
N GLU A 133 -2.32 -10.93 0.04
CA GLU A 133 -3.19 -12.10 0.02
C GLU A 133 -4.39 -11.93 -0.93
N MET A 134 -4.88 -10.69 -1.12
CA MET A 134 -5.90 -10.39 -2.11
C MET A 134 -5.38 -10.52 -3.54
N THR A 135 -4.11 -10.23 -3.82
CA THR A 135 -3.55 -10.48 -5.16
C THR A 135 -3.65 -11.96 -5.53
N HIS A 136 -3.31 -12.85 -4.58
CA HIS A 136 -3.49 -14.29 -4.76
C HIS A 136 -4.96 -14.64 -4.96
N ALA A 137 -5.86 -14.10 -4.12
CA ALA A 137 -7.29 -14.37 -4.23
C ALA A 137 -7.87 -13.94 -5.59
N VAL A 138 -7.58 -12.72 -6.03
CA VAL A 138 -8.10 -12.15 -7.28
C VAL A 138 -7.60 -12.94 -8.50
N MET A 139 -6.31 -13.27 -8.55
CA MET A 139 -5.77 -14.07 -9.64
C MET A 139 -6.40 -15.47 -9.67
N ALA A 140 -6.50 -16.13 -8.51
CA ALA A 140 -7.09 -17.46 -8.40
C ALA A 140 -8.59 -17.49 -8.73
N ASP A 141 -9.32 -16.43 -8.38
CA ASP A 141 -10.73 -16.29 -8.69
C ASP A 141 -10.94 -16.12 -10.21
N ILE A 142 -10.13 -15.29 -10.88
CA ILE A 142 -10.25 -15.02 -12.32
C ILE A 142 -9.84 -16.24 -13.15
N MET A 143 -8.73 -16.88 -12.80
CA MET A 143 -8.15 -17.97 -13.58
C MET A 143 -8.82 -19.32 -13.30
N GLY A 144 -9.37 -19.48 -12.09
CA GLY A 144 -9.68 -20.79 -11.53
C GLY A 144 -8.53 -21.30 -10.66
N LEU A 145 -8.88 -22.00 -9.57
CA LEU A 145 -7.92 -22.48 -8.58
C LEU A 145 -6.84 -23.38 -9.18
N ARG A 146 -7.23 -24.31 -10.07
CA ARG A 146 -6.29 -25.28 -10.66
C ARG A 146 -5.25 -24.59 -11.54
N GLU A 147 -5.71 -23.69 -12.39
CA GLU A 147 -4.90 -22.91 -13.32
C GLU A 147 -3.95 -22.00 -12.54
N TYR A 148 -4.45 -21.29 -11.53
CA TYR A 148 -3.63 -20.46 -10.66
C TYR A 148 -2.59 -21.28 -9.88
N ASP A 149 -2.98 -22.41 -9.28
CA ASP A 149 -2.06 -23.24 -8.48
C ASP A 149 -0.91 -23.77 -9.35
N SER A 150 -1.15 -24.01 -10.64
CA SER A 150 -0.15 -24.45 -11.62
C SER A 150 0.85 -23.38 -12.06
N LEU A 151 0.61 -22.10 -11.73
CA LEU A 151 1.54 -21.03 -12.06
C LEU A 151 2.85 -21.16 -11.27
N PRO A 152 3.98 -20.76 -11.86
CA PRO A 152 5.26 -20.71 -11.17
C PRO A 152 5.24 -19.70 -10.02
N MET A 153 6.03 -19.97 -8.98
CA MET A 153 6.05 -19.15 -7.76
C MET A 153 6.49 -17.70 -8.02
N TRP A 154 7.38 -17.48 -8.99
CA TRP A 154 7.81 -16.12 -9.33
C TRP A 154 6.67 -15.25 -9.86
N ILE A 155 5.64 -15.85 -10.45
CA ILE A 155 4.42 -15.14 -10.82
C ILE A 155 3.55 -14.95 -9.59
N LYS A 156 3.21 -16.02 -8.87
CA LYS A 156 2.30 -15.95 -7.71
C LYS A 156 2.82 -15.00 -6.64
N GLU A 157 4.00 -15.27 -6.08
CA GLU A 157 4.57 -14.44 -5.02
C GLU A 157 5.20 -13.16 -5.55
N GLY A 158 5.79 -13.18 -6.75
CA GLY A 158 6.40 -11.97 -7.30
C GLY A 158 5.36 -10.87 -7.52
N THR A 159 4.18 -11.20 -8.06
CA THR A 159 3.11 -10.21 -8.25
C THR A 159 2.48 -9.79 -6.93
N ALA A 160 2.30 -10.71 -5.97
CA ALA A 160 1.79 -10.39 -4.64
C ALA A 160 2.74 -9.48 -3.85
N VAL A 161 4.04 -9.77 -3.83
CA VAL A 161 5.06 -8.92 -3.19
C VAL A 161 5.17 -7.56 -3.89
N HIS A 162 5.09 -7.53 -5.23
CA HIS A 162 5.14 -6.27 -5.98
C HIS A 162 3.92 -5.39 -5.73
N SER A 163 2.71 -5.94 -5.83
CA SER A 163 1.46 -5.20 -5.60
C SER A 163 1.37 -4.67 -4.16
N ALA A 164 1.82 -5.45 -3.18
CA ALA A 164 1.84 -5.06 -1.77
C ALA A 164 3.01 -4.14 -1.37
N ASP A 165 3.91 -3.77 -2.29
CA ASP A 165 5.11 -2.96 -2.01
C ASP A 165 6.04 -3.56 -0.91
N GLN A 166 6.06 -4.89 -0.78
CA GLN A 166 6.83 -5.58 0.26
C GLN A 166 8.28 -5.86 -0.15
N GLY A 167 8.66 -5.59 -1.40
CA GLY A 167 9.93 -6.01 -1.97
C GLY A 167 11.16 -5.43 -1.28
N GLN A 168 11.18 -4.11 -1.02
CA GLN A 168 12.31 -3.45 -0.33
C GLN A 168 12.45 -3.92 1.11
N ALA A 169 11.34 -4.13 1.82
CA ALA A 169 11.35 -4.67 3.18
C ALA A 169 12.02 -6.05 3.23
N ARG A 170 11.70 -6.91 2.26
CA ARG A 170 12.27 -8.27 2.15
C ARG A 170 13.74 -8.25 1.75
N ILE A 171 14.15 -7.39 0.81
CA ILE A 171 15.56 -7.19 0.45
C ILE A 171 16.36 -6.75 1.68
N ARG A 172 15.86 -5.76 2.44
CA ARG A 172 16.53 -5.30 3.67
C ARG A 172 16.63 -6.40 4.72
N ALA A 173 15.57 -7.18 4.93
CA ALA A 173 15.59 -8.30 5.84
C ALA A 173 16.65 -9.36 5.43
N LEU A 174 16.74 -9.64 4.13
CA LEU A 174 17.72 -10.58 3.59
C LEU A 174 19.16 -10.08 3.78
N THR A 175 19.42 -8.81 3.44
CA THR A 175 20.73 -8.17 3.64
C THR A 175 21.14 -8.17 5.10
N ARG A 176 20.22 -7.87 6.04
CA ARG A 176 20.50 -7.88 7.49
C ARG A 176 20.81 -9.27 8.02
N ARG A 177 20.16 -10.30 7.50
CA ARG A 177 20.44 -11.70 7.87
C ARG A 177 21.79 -12.19 7.33
N GLY A 178 22.27 -11.58 6.24
CA GLY A 178 23.35 -12.12 5.43
C GLY A 178 22.83 -13.19 4.48
N PHE A 179 23.41 -13.24 3.28
CA PHE A 179 23.05 -14.20 2.24
C PHE A 179 24.27 -14.53 1.37
N ASP A 180 24.29 -15.71 0.76
CA ASP A 180 25.27 -16.05 -0.27
C ASP A 180 24.71 -15.69 -1.65
N ILE A 181 25.33 -14.70 -2.29
CA ILE A 181 24.97 -14.20 -3.62
C ILE A 181 25.03 -15.31 -4.69
N ASN A 182 25.87 -16.33 -4.51
CA ASN A 182 26.03 -17.44 -5.45
C ASN A 182 24.98 -18.53 -5.24
N ALA A 183 24.32 -18.56 -4.08
CA ALA A 183 23.24 -19.49 -3.77
C ALA A 183 21.86 -18.98 -4.24
N ILE A 184 21.78 -17.74 -4.72
CA ILE A 184 20.56 -17.15 -5.28
C ILE A 184 20.32 -17.72 -6.68
N GLY A 185 19.14 -18.29 -6.91
CA GLY A 185 18.79 -19.01 -8.14
C GLY A 185 18.72 -20.54 -8.01
N GLY A 186 18.99 -21.13 -6.83
CA GLY A 186 18.76 -22.56 -6.55
C GLY A 186 17.29 -22.98 -6.58
N GLU A 187 16.93 -24.26 -6.52
CA GLU A 187 15.58 -24.79 -6.81
C GLU A 187 14.40 -24.14 -6.03
N ASP A 188 13.22 -24.12 -6.69
CA ASP A 188 11.91 -23.86 -6.08
C ASP A 188 11.59 -24.92 -5.00
N GLU A 189 10.52 -24.70 -4.23
CA GLU A 189 10.09 -25.61 -3.16
C GLU A 189 10.36 -27.09 -3.49
N ASN A 190 11.01 -27.77 -2.54
CA ASN A 190 10.97 -29.22 -2.51
C ASN A 190 9.49 -29.63 -2.48
N ILE A 191 9.15 -30.68 -3.23
CA ILE A 191 7.79 -31.24 -3.45
C ILE A 191 6.99 -31.44 -2.14
N ASP A 192 7.66 -31.43 -0.99
CA ASP A 192 7.13 -31.49 0.36
C ASP A 192 6.43 -30.20 0.87
N GLY A 193 6.46 -29.10 0.08
CA GLY A 193 5.72 -27.86 0.35
C GLY A 193 6.18 -27.09 1.59
N ASN A 194 7.49 -27.03 1.83
CA ASN A 194 8.05 -26.15 2.86
C ASN A 194 7.85 -24.68 2.48
N PRO A 195 7.57 -23.79 3.44
CA PRO A 195 7.38 -22.38 3.14
C PRO A 195 8.59 -21.77 2.43
N ILE A 196 8.30 -20.93 1.45
CA ILE A 196 9.26 -20.25 0.59
C ILE A 196 10.26 -19.45 1.44
N SER A 197 11.54 -19.65 1.18
CA SER A 197 12.61 -18.92 1.86
C SER A 197 12.55 -17.42 1.54
N LEU A 198 13.13 -16.59 2.41
CA LEU A 198 13.21 -15.16 2.17
C LEU A 198 13.99 -14.82 0.88
N GLU A 199 15.05 -15.58 0.57
CA GLU A 199 15.79 -15.52 -0.69
C GLU A 199 14.85 -15.68 -1.88
N LYS A 200 13.97 -16.68 -1.84
CA LYS A 200 13.03 -16.96 -2.92
C LYS A 200 11.95 -15.92 -3.08
N TYR A 201 11.43 -15.39 -1.99
CA TYR A 201 10.53 -14.23 -2.07
C TYR A 201 11.21 -13.02 -2.74
N VAL A 202 12.48 -12.76 -2.40
CA VAL A 202 13.25 -11.67 -3.00
C VAL A 202 13.53 -11.93 -4.48
N GLU A 203 13.91 -13.16 -4.84
CA GLU A 203 14.13 -13.57 -6.23
C GLU A 203 12.86 -13.39 -7.07
N ASN A 204 11.72 -13.91 -6.58
CA ASN A 204 10.42 -13.83 -7.24
C ASN A 204 9.98 -12.38 -7.49
N TYR A 205 10.12 -11.54 -6.47
CA TYR A 205 9.86 -10.10 -6.58
C TYR A 205 10.77 -9.43 -7.61
N LEU A 206 12.08 -9.73 -7.59
CA LEU A 206 13.04 -9.08 -8.46
C LEU A 206 12.88 -9.50 -9.93
N LYS A 207 12.36 -10.70 -10.23
CA LYS A 207 11.96 -11.08 -11.59
C LYS A 207 10.83 -10.19 -12.13
N ILE A 208 9.81 -9.92 -11.30
CA ILE A 208 8.74 -8.98 -11.67
C ILE A 208 9.29 -7.55 -11.83
N ARG A 209 10.19 -7.11 -10.94
CA ARG A 209 10.84 -5.80 -11.07
C ARG A 209 11.72 -5.68 -12.30
N PHE A 210 12.42 -6.74 -12.68
CA PHE A 210 13.19 -6.78 -13.92
C PHE A 210 12.27 -6.53 -15.12
N LEU A 211 11.15 -7.26 -15.23
CA LEU A 211 10.18 -7.05 -16.32
C LEU A 211 9.63 -5.62 -16.32
N LEU A 212 9.28 -5.10 -15.14
CA LEU A 212 8.76 -3.75 -14.99
C LEU A 212 9.77 -2.68 -15.39
N LYS A 213 11.02 -2.76 -14.92
CA LYS A 213 12.05 -1.74 -15.18
C LYS A 213 12.57 -1.83 -16.62
N THR A 214 12.59 -3.01 -17.22
CA THR A 214 13.08 -3.22 -18.59
C THR A 214 12.02 -2.87 -19.64
N PHE A 215 10.75 -3.24 -19.43
CA PHE A 215 9.70 -3.14 -20.44
C PHE A 215 8.55 -2.17 -20.08
N GLY A 216 8.52 -1.66 -18.86
CA GLY A 216 7.51 -0.69 -18.39
C GLY A 216 6.20 -1.32 -17.90
N SER A 217 5.43 -0.52 -17.16
CA SER A 217 4.17 -0.95 -16.53
C SER A 217 3.12 -1.42 -17.54
N SER A 218 3.00 -0.73 -18.67
CA SER A 218 2.05 -1.12 -19.74
C SER A 218 2.31 -2.52 -20.29
N ALA A 219 3.57 -2.94 -20.40
CA ALA A 219 3.91 -4.29 -20.84
C ALA A 219 3.58 -5.33 -19.76
N LEU A 220 3.94 -5.04 -18.49
CA LEU A 220 3.61 -5.91 -17.36
C LEU A 220 2.10 -6.09 -17.18
N HIS A 221 1.32 -5.01 -17.24
CA HIS A 221 -0.14 -5.07 -17.13
C HIS A 221 -0.77 -5.93 -18.24
N ARG A 222 -0.25 -5.80 -19.47
CA ARG A 222 -0.70 -6.61 -20.61
C ARG A 222 -0.38 -8.09 -20.40
N PHE A 223 0.83 -8.39 -19.92
CA PHE A 223 1.27 -9.75 -19.59
C PHE A 223 0.36 -10.39 -18.55
N VAL A 224 0.15 -9.74 -17.40
CA VAL A 224 -0.69 -10.28 -16.32
C VAL A 224 -2.14 -10.50 -16.81
N LYS A 225 -2.72 -9.53 -17.53
CA LYS A 225 -4.08 -9.67 -18.09
C LYS A 225 -4.22 -10.85 -19.06
N ARG A 226 -3.22 -11.09 -19.89
CA ARG A 226 -3.25 -12.18 -20.87
C ARG A 226 -2.97 -13.52 -20.21
N LEU A 227 -2.03 -13.56 -19.27
CA LEU A 227 -1.71 -14.75 -18.48
C LEU A 227 -2.93 -15.26 -17.72
N MET A 228 -3.71 -14.36 -17.10
CA MET A 228 -4.93 -14.75 -16.41
C MET A 228 -6.00 -15.35 -17.33
N LYS A 229 -5.90 -15.17 -18.65
CA LYS A 229 -6.83 -15.76 -19.63
C LYS A 229 -6.32 -17.07 -20.22
N SER A 230 -5.02 -17.17 -20.48
CA SER A 230 -4.45 -18.33 -21.16
C SER A 230 -3.84 -19.38 -20.23
N GLY A 231 -3.42 -18.97 -19.03
CA GLY A 231 -2.64 -19.82 -18.11
C GLY A 231 -1.23 -20.16 -18.60
N SER A 232 -0.82 -19.68 -19.78
CA SER A 232 0.43 -20.08 -20.42
C SER A 232 1.51 -19.01 -20.27
N VAL A 233 2.40 -19.19 -19.29
CA VAL A 233 3.53 -18.28 -19.03
C VAL A 233 4.41 -18.11 -20.27
N GLN A 234 4.79 -19.22 -20.90
CA GLN A 234 5.64 -19.23 -22.08
C GLN A 234 5.04 -18.42 -23.24
N GLN A 235 3.76 -18.63 -23.53
CA GLN A 235 3.07 -17.92 -24.61
C GLN A 235 3.02 -16.42 -24.33
N GLU A 236 2.65 -16.03 -23.10
CA GLU A 236 2.44 -14.62 -22.80
C GLU A 236 3.73 -13.85 -22.58
N LEU A 237 4.81 -14.49 -22.11
CA LEU A 237 6.13 -13.88 -22.07
C LEU A 237 6.58 -13.50 -23.49
N ALA A 238 6.49 -14.45 -24.43
CA ALA A 238 6.88 -14.21 -25.82
C ALA A 238 6.02 -13.10 -26.46
N ALA A 239 4.71 -13.10 -26.21
CA ALA A 239 3.80 -12.12 -26.79
C ALA A 239 3.95 -10.71 -26.20
N CYS A 240 4.31 -10.58 -24.92
CA CYS A 240 4.30 -9.28 -24.23
C CYS A 240 5.68 -8.64 -24.09
N PHE A 241 6.75 -9.42 -24.24
CA PHE A 241 8.12 -8.97 -24.00
C PHE A 241 9.06 -9.32 -25.18
N ASN A 242 8.60 -9.06 -26.42
CA ASN A 242 9.42 -9.17 -27.63
C ASN A 242 10.06 -10.56 -27.86
N GLY A 243 9.29 -11.63 -27.68
CA GLY A 243 9.78 -13.00 -27.89
C GLY A 243 10.60 -13.57 -26.74
N LEU A 244 10.61 -12.90 -25.57
CA LEU A 244 11.30 -13.38 -24.38
C LEU A 244 10.82 -14.78 -23.96
N THR A 245 11.75 -15.70 -23.77
CA THR A 245 11.50 -16.99 -23.14
C THR A 245 11.81 -16.92 -21.65
N GLU A 246 11.27 -17.86 -20.87
CA GLU A 246 11.53 -17.91 -19.42
C GLU A 246 13.01 -18.18 -19.10
N GLU A 247 13.68 -19.01 -19.89
CA GLU A 247 15.13 -19.27 -19.76
C GLU A 247 15.95 -17.98 -19.94
N VAL A 248 15.67 -17.23 -21.01
CA VAL A 248 16.36 -15.96 -21.30
C VAL A 248 16.02 -14.91 -20.25
N MET A 249 14.75 -14.84 -19.80
CA MET A 249 14.33 -13.97 -18.70
C MET A 249 15.11 -14.28 -17.43
N ASN A 250 15.21 -15.56 -17.04
CA ASN A 250 15.94 -15.97 -15.85
C ASN A 250 17.42 -15.59 -15.97
N GLN A 251 18.06 -15.79 -17.12
CA GLN A 251 19.45 -15.40 -17.33
C GLN A 251 19.67 -13.90 -17.08
N TYR A 252 18.88 -13.02 -17.70
CA TYR A 252 19.01 -11.57 -17.51
C TYR A 252 18.57 -11.10 -16.13
N ALA A 253 17.54 -11.72 -15.56
CA ALA A 253 17.06 -11.42 -14.23
C ALA A 253 18.13 -11.74 -13.18
N GLN A 254 18.96 -12.77 -13.35
CA GLN A 254 20.02 -13.10 -12.39
C GLN A 254 21.03 -11.97 -12.24
N ASP A 255 21.49 -11.36 -13.34
CA ASP A 255 22.42 -10.23 -13.27
C ASP A 255 21.78 -9.00 -12.61
N PHE A 256 20.50 -8.74 -12.93
CA PHE A 256 19.71 -7.69 -12.30
C PHE A 256 19.53 -7.93 -10.79
N ILE A 257 19.22 -9.17 -10.39
CA ILE A 257 19.05 -9.57 -8.99
C ILE A 257 20.36 -9.34 -8.24
N LYS A 258 21.48 -9.86 -8.77
CA LYS A 258 22.78 -9.74 -8.11
C LYS A 258 23.20 -8.29 -7.92
N THR A 259 23.08 -7.50 -8.98
CA THR A 259 23.39 -6.06 -8.93
C THR A 259 22.51 -5.35 -7.91
N THR A 260 21.20 -5.60 -7.92
CA THR A 260 20.26 -4.99 -6.97
C THR A 260 20.59 -5.34 -5.53
N LEU A 261 20.96 -6.59 -5.25
CA LEU A 261 21.29 -7.02 -3.89
C LEU A 261 22.60 -6.41 -3.41
N LEU A 262 23.65 -6.39 -4.24
CA LEU A 262 24.92 -5.74 -3.92
C LEU A 262 24.74 -4.23 -3.66
N ASP A 263 23.89 -3.56 -4.46
CA ASP A 263 23.54 -2.14 -4.27
C ASP A 263 22.76 -1.85 -2.98
N ASN A 264 22.14 -2.87 -2.38
CA ASN A 264 21.43 -2.76 -1.11
C ASN A 264 22.26 -3.22 0.10
N VAL A 265 23.44 -3.84 -0.12
CA VAL A 265 24.41 -4.17 0.94
C VAL A 265 25.28 -2.96 1.30
N ARG A 266 25.60 -2.12 0.31
CA ARG A 266 26.49 -0.97 0.54
C ARG A 266 25.87 0.04 1.52
N PRO A 267 26.68 0.68 2.39
CA PRO A 267 26.24 1.85 3.13
C PRO A 267 25.76 2.94 2.17
N VAL A 268 24.61 3.53 2.48
CA VAL A 268 23.98 4.58 1.66
C VAL A 268 23.96 5.87 2.48
N ALA A 269 24.48 6.95 1.90
CA ALA A 269 24.47 8.25 2.53
C ALA A 269 23.03 8.78 2.69
N SER A 270 22.78 9.57 3.73
CA SER A 270 21.46 10.10 4.08
C SER A 270 20.79 10.85 2.94
N ALA A 271 21.53 11.69 2.23
CA ALA A 271 21.04 12.41 1.06
C ALA A 271 20.64 11.48 -0.09
N GLU A 272 21.38 10.38 -0.30
CA GLU A 272 21.00 9.37 -1.30
C GLU A 272 19.72 8.62 -0.88
N ASN A 273 19.59 8.29 0.41
CA ASN A 273 18.37 7.68 0.95
C ASN A 273 17.15 8.61 0.85
N LEU A 274 17.33 9.92 1.02
CA LEU A 274 16.28 10.92 0.75
C LEU A 274 15.85 10.86 -0.71
N GLN A 275 16.78 10.88 -1.67
CA GLN A 275 16.46 10.79 -3.10
C GLN A 275 15.78 9.46 -3.46
N ARG A 276 16.20 8.33 -2.87
CA ARG A 276 15.52 7.04 -3.02
C ARG A 276 14.09 7.11 -2.48
N GLY A 277 13.91 7.69 -1.29
CA GLY A 277 12.61 7.87 -0.65
C GLY A 277 11.63 8.70 -1.48
N ILE A 278 12.09 9.83 -2.02
CA ILE A 278 11.30 10.68 -2.93
C ILE A 278 10.85 9.89 -4.16
N ARG A 279 11.76 9.16 -4.81
CA ARG A 279 11.41 8.36 -5.99
C ARG A 279 10.38 7.28 -5.69
N PHE A 280 10.54 6.53 -4.59
CA PHE A 280 9.56 5.53 -4.20
C PHE A 280 8.20 6.16 -3.87
N PHE A 281 8.20 7.33 -3.23
CA PHE A 281 6.98 8.07 -2.92
C PHE A 281 6.21 8.46 -4.20
N ASP A 282 6.92 8.99 -5.20
CA ASP A 282 6.35 9.35 -6.50
C ASP A 282 5.88 8.12 -7.30
N GLU A 283 6.52 6.96 -7.12
CA GLU A 283 6.08 5.67 -7.68
C GLU A 283 4.87 5.07 -6.92
N GLY A 284 4.43 5.68 -5.80
CA GLY A 284 3.36 5.16 -4.94
C GLY A 284 3.77 3.91 -4.14
N GLU A 285 5.08 3.69 -3.99
CA GLU A 285 5.73 2.65 -3.18
C GLU A 285 5.98 3.20 -1.76
N TYR A 286 4.90 3.42 -1.00
CA TYR A 286 4.96 4.09 0.30
C TYR A 286 5.73 3.33 1.38
N LEU A 287 5.68 1.99 1.40
CA LEU A 287 6.46 1.19 2.35
C LEU A 287 7.95 1.28 2.01
N SER A 288 8.29 1.17 0.73
CA SER A 288 9.66 1.35 0.24
C SER A 288 10.18 2.77 0.52
N ALA A 289 9.34 3.79 0.30
CA ALA A 289 9.64 5.18 0.61
C ALA A 289 9.88 5.39 2.10
N ARG A 290 8.99 4.87 2.96
CA ARG A 290 9.14 4.95 4.42
C ARG A 290 10.46 4.38 4.88
N LEU A 291 10.85 3.20 4.39
CA LEU A 291 12.10 2.54 4.76
C LEU A 291 13.33 3.37 4.36
N ALA A 292 13.33 3.97 3.18
CA ALA A 292 14.41 4.82 2.71
C ALA A 292 14.47 6.17 3.47
N LEU A 293 13.32 6.82 3.66
CA LEU A 293 13.23 8.10 4.38
C LEU A 293 13.58 7.96 5.86
N THR A 294 13.22 6.82 6.48
CA THR A 294 13.62 6.51 7.86
C THR A 294 15.15 6.47 7.99
N ASP A 295 15.84 5.74 7.09
CA ASP A 295 17.31 5.69 7.10
C ASP A 295 17.94 7.05 6.81
N ALA A 296 17.31 7.87 5.96
CA ALA A 296 17.77 9.22 5.66
C ALA A 296 17.80 10.10 6.93
N LEU A 297 16.73 10.04 7.74
CA LEU A 297 16.61 10.85 8.96
C LEU A 297 17.65 10.48 10.03
N TYR A 298 18.09 9.22 10.10
CA TYR A 298 19.07 8.78 11.10
C TYR A 298 20.52 9.22 10.82
N GLY A 299 20.85 9.62 9.59
CA GLY A 299 22.24 9.84 9.19
C GLY A 299 22.68 11.30 8.98
N GLY A 300 21.96 12.27 9.56
CA GLY A 300 22.38 13.68 9.57
C GLY A 300 22.12 14.44 8.25
N LEU A 301 20.85 14.72 7.99
CA LEU A 301 20.41 15.62 6.91
C LEU A 301 20.59 17.09 7.30
N SER A 302 20.67 17.99 6.31
CA SER A 302 20.47 19.42 6.58
C SER A 302 19.04 19.71 7.03
N ASP A 303 18.77 20.84 7.69
CA ASP A 303 17.42 21.19 8.17
C ASP A 303 16.36 21.18 7.06
N SER A 304 16.71 21.62 5.85
CA SER A 304 15.80 21.64 4.70
C SER A 304 15.46 20.23 4.21
N GLU A 305 16.49 19.39 4.10
CA GLU A 305 16.34 17.98 3.73
C GLU A 305 15.58 17.18 4.79
N PHE A 306 15.86 17.45 6.07
CA PHE A 306 15.16 16.85 7.20
C PHE A 306 13.66 17.14 7.15
N GLN A 307 13.26 18.41 6.96
CA GLN A 307 11.84 18.76 6.89
C GLN A 307 11.15 18.09 5.70
N THR A 308 11.81 18.03 4.55
CA THR A 308 11.29 17.33 3.36
C THR A 308 11.12 15.84 3.64
N ALA A 309 12.15 15.19 4.20
CA ALA A 309 12.14 13.77 4.53
C ALA A 309 11.07 13.44 5.57
N ALA A 310 10.96 14.24 6.63
CA ALA A 310 10.01 14.06 7.71
C ALA A 310 8.56 14.25 7.23
N TYR A 311 8.31 15.25 6.38
CA TYR A 311 7.01 15.47 5.78
C TYR A 311 6.57 14.29 4.90
N LEU A 312 7.43 13.84 3.97
CA LEU A 312 7.12 12.70 3.10
C LEU A 312 6.97 11.39 3.88
N LEU A 313 7.75 11.21 4.94
CA LEU A 313 7.64 10.04 5.82
C LEU A 313 6.32 10.06 6.60
N ALA A 314 5.85 11.22 7.04
CA ALA A 314 4.53 11.35 7.65
C ALA A 314 3.41 11.04 6.65
N GLU A 315 3.54 11.46 5.39
CA GLU A 315 2.60 11.06 4.34
C GLU A 315 2.61 9.53 4.12
N CYS A 316 3.78 8.88 4.07
CA CYS A 316 3.87 7.42 3.98
C CYS A 316 3.11 6.73 5.12
N TYR A 317 3.31 7.19 6.36
CA TYR A 317 2.58 6.67 7.52
C TYR A 317 1.06 6.79 7.38
N ILE A 318 0.56 7.88 6.80
CA ILE A 318 -0.88 8.03 6.54
C ILE A 318 -1.37 7.05 5.46
N GLN A 319 -0.63 6.90 4.37
CA GLN A 319 -0.96 5.92 3.32
C GLN A 319 -0.95 4.48 3.86
N GLU A 320 -0.11 4.20 4.86
CA GLU A 320 -0.01 2.92 5.56
C GLU A 320 -1.00 2.77 6.74
N ARG A 321 -1.96 3.70 6.91
CA ARG A 321 -2.96 3.71 8.02
C ARG A 321 -2.34 3.77 9.43
N ASN A 322 -1.17 4.40 9.56
CA ASN A 322 -0.47 4.63 10.82
C ASN A 322 -0.45 6.12 11.23
N PRO A 323 -1.59 6.70 11.65
CA PRO A 323 -1.67 8.12 12.00
C PRO A 323 -0.85 8.51 13.23
N GLN A 324 -0.57 7.56 14.13
CA GLN A 324 0.29 7.83 15.29
C GLN A 324 1.73 8.09 14.85
N GLY A 325 2.28 7.29 13.94
CA GLY A 325 3.61 7.50 13.36
C GLY A 325 3.72 8.85 12.67
N ALA A 326 2.71 9.20 11.86
CA ALA A 326 2.64 10.50 11.20
C ALA A 326 2.61 11.67 12.20
N LEU A 327 1.71 11.63 13.20
CA LEU A 327 1.55 12.71 14.18
C LEU A 327 2.81 12.90 15.04
N SER A 328 3.42 11.81 15.48
CA SER A 328 4.66 11.85 16.26
C SER A 328 5.80 12.51 15.50
N LEU A 329 5.85 12.34 14.17
CA LEU A 329 6.88 12.91 13.32
C LEU A 329 6.61 14.38 12.99
N LEU A 330 5.37 14.73 12.63
CA LEU A 330 5.00 16.11 12.30
C LEU A 330 5.25 17.07 13.46
N LYS A 331 5.03 16.63 14.71
CA LYS A 331 5.28 17.42 15.92
C LYS A 331 6.75 17.77 16.18
N GLN A 332 7.70 17.13 15.47
CA GLN A 332 9.14 17.35 15.69
C GLN A 332 9.68 18.58 14.97
N PHE A 333 8.92 19.16 14.03
CA PHE A 333 9.38 20.31 13.27
C PHE A 333 8.26 21.29 12.95
N LYS A 334 8.63 22.56 12.73
CA LYS A 334 7.76 23.58 12.17
C LYS A 334 8.05 23.68 10.67
N PRO A 335 7.03 23.61 9.78
CA PRO A 335 7.27 23.63 8.35
C PRO A 335 7.83 24.99 7.91
N ASP A 336 8.94 24.97 7.17
CA ASP A 336 9.42 26.08 6.37
C ASP A 336 8.76 26.01 4.98
N PRO A 337 8.01 27.06 4.56
CA PRO A 337 7.30 27.06 3.28
C PRO A 337 8.21 26.92 2.06
N ARG A 338 9.53 27.10 2.21
CA ARG A 338 10.51 26.84 1.14
C ARG A 338 10.71 25.35 0.86
N ASN A 339 10.41 24.49 1.83
CA ASN A 339 10.69 23.06 1.80
C ASN A 339 9.40 22.23 1.79
N VAL A 340 8.41 22.64 2.58
CA VAL A 340 7.16 21.92 2.80
C VAL A 340 5.98 22.86 2.57
N PRO A 341 4.99 22.48 1.75
CA PRO A 341 3.78 23.29 1.61
C PRO A 341 3.00 23.29 2.93
N VAL A 342 2.90 24.47 3.54
CA VAL A 342 2.37 24.65 4.90
C VAL A 342 0.90 24.21 5.00
N ASP A 343 0.10 24.51 3.98
CA ASP A 343 -1.29 24.10 3.90
C ASP A 343 -1.48 22.58 3.93
N ARG A 344 -0.61 21.85 3.22
CA ARG A 344 -0.63 20.38 3.16
C ARG A 344 -0.12 19.76 4.46
N TYR A 345 0.90 20.37 5.07
CA TYR A 345 1.35 19.98 6.41
C TYR A 345 0.22 20.15 7.43
N GLU A 346 -0.51 21.27 7.41
CA GLU A 346 -1.63 21.53 8.32
C GLU A 346 -2.75 20.52 8.11
N PHE A 347 -3.11 20.25 6.86
CA PHE A 347 -4.08 19.22 6.51
C PHE A 347 -3.68 17.83 7.01
N LEU A 348 -2.43 17.42 6.77
CA LEU A 348 -1.91 16.12 7.18
C LEU A 348 -1.86 15.96 8.70
N SER A 349 -1.48 17.02 9.41
CA SER A 349 -1.51 17.07 10.87
C SER A 349 -2.94 16.92 11.39
N ALA A 350 -3.89 17.70 10.85
CA ALA A 350 -5.31 17.63 11.22
C ALA A 350 -5.91 16.24 10.96
N TYR A 351 -5.57 15.63 9.83
CA TYR A 351 -5.98 14.26 9.51
C TYR A 351 -5.42 13.25 10.50
N SER A 352 -4.14 13.37 10.85
CA SER A 352 -3.50 12.48 11.82
C SER A 352 -4.15 12.61 13.20
N GLU A 353 -4.47 13.83 13.62
CA GLU A 353 -5.20 14.10 14.87
C GLU A 353 -6.62 13.53 14.86
N TYR A 354 -7.36 13.72 13.76
CA TYR A 354 -8.70 13.15 13.58
C TYR A 354 -8.69 11.63 13.71
N ALA A 355 -7.77 10.97 13.00
CA ALA A 355 -7.62 9.51 13.01
C ALA A 355 -7.13 8.95 14.36
N MET A 356 -6.65 9.81 15.25
CA MET A 356 -6.28 9.51 16.64
C MET A 356 -7.39 9.88 17.65
N GLY A 357 -8.55 10.37 17.19
CA GLY A 357 -9.67 10.76 18.05
C GLY A 357 -9.52 12.14 18.70
N LEU A 358 -8.54 12.95 18.28
CA LEU A 358 -8.31 14.32 18.76
C LEU A 358 -9.21 15.30 17.98
N VAL A 359 -10.52 15.06 18.03
CA VAL A 359 -11.54 15.66 17.15
C VAL A 359 -11.54 17.18 17.17
N THR A 360 -11.39 17.80 18.34
CA THR A 360 -11.36 19.28 18.46
C THR A 360 -10.14 19.90 17.80
N ASN A 361 -8.94 19.33 18.00
CA ASN A 361 -7.72 19.83 17.35
C ASN A 361 -7.82 19.68 15.84
N ALA A 362 -8.28 18.52 15.39
CA ALA A 362 -8.47 18.23 13.98
C ALA A 362 -9.45 19.22 13.32
N TYR A 363 -10.56 19.56 13.97
CA TYR A 363 -11.51 20.55 13.45
C TYR A 363 -10.84 21.89 13.15
N PHE A 364 -10.09 22.43 14.11
CA PHE A 364 -9.37 23.69 13.93
C PHE A 364 -8.26 23.57 12.89
N GLY A 365 -7.57 22.43 12.84
CA GLY A 365 -6.55 22.15 11.83
C GLY A 365 -7.12 22.13 10.41
N PHE A 366 -8.24 21.45 10.18
CA PHE A 366 -8.91 21.43 8.87
C PHE A 366 -9.48 22.81 8.50
N LYS A 367 -10.09 23.52 9.46
CA LYS A 367 -10.56 24.89 9.23
C LYS A 367 -9.42 25.81 8.79
N LYS A 368 -8.27 25.72 9.47
CA LYS A 368 -7.07 26.49 9.11
C LYS A 368 -6.55 26.11 7.72
N ALA A 369 -6.43 24.82 7.42
CA ALA A 369 -6.01 24.35 6.11
C ALA A 369 -6.94 24.83 4.98
N PHE A 370 -8.26 24.86 5.22
CA PHE A 370 -9.22 25.41 4.26
C PHE A 370 -9.03 26.92 4.04
N GLU A 371 -8.87 27.68 5.13
CA GLU A 371 -8.77 29.15 5.10
C GLU A 371 -7.45 29.65 4.49
N THR A 372 -6.37 28.90 4.64
CA THR A 372 -5.02 29.32 4.21
C THR A 372 -4.58 28.72 2.88
N SER A 373 -5.18 27.61 2.44
CA SER A 373 -4.75 26.93 1.23
C SER A 373 -5.31 27.59 -0.03
N THR A 374 -4.49 27.66 -1.08
CA THR A 374 -4.95 27.93 -2.46
C THR A 374 -5.14 26.66 -3.28
N ASN A 375 -4.85 25.50 -2.69
CA ASN A 375 -4.96 24.20 -3.33
C ASN A 375 -6.39 23.66 -3.18
N LYS A 376 -7.11 23.54 -4.30
CA LYS A 376 -8.50 23.06 -4.32
C LYS A 376 -8.69 21.72 -3.63
N ALA A 377 -7.78 20.76 -3.83
CA ALA A 377 -7.91 19.44 -3.22
C ALA A 377 -7.78 19.47 -1.68
N VAL A 378 -6.91 20.34 -1.15
CA VAL A 378 -6.79 20.57 0.30
C VAL A 378 -8.06 21.21 0.84
N GLN A 379 -8.60 22.22 0.14
CA GLN A 379 -9.84 22.88 0.54
C GLN A 379 -11.05 21.93 0.52
N GLU A 380 -11.23 21.17 -0.57
CA GLU A 380 -12.29 20.16 -0.72
C GLU A 380 -12.22 19.11 0.39
N GLY A 381 -11.04 18.53 0.60
CA GLY A 381 -10.82 17.54 1.65
C GLY A 381 -11.07 18.11 3.04
N ALA A 382 -10.66 19.36 3.29
CA ALA A 382 -10.82 19.98 4.59
C ALA A 382 -12.30 20.19 4.93
N LEU A 383 -13.10 20.69 3.98
CA LEU A 383 -14.54 20.82 4.14
C LEU A 383 -15.20 19.46 4.42
N TYR A 384 -14.80 18.40 3.71
CA TYR A 384 -15.32 17.06 3.95
C TYR A 384 -15.05 16.57 5.39
N TYR A 385 -13.82 16.71 5.89
CA TYR A 385 -13.51 16.28 7.26
C TYR A 385 -14.15 17.17 8.32
N ILE A 386 -14.35 18.47 8.05
CA ILE A 386 -15.14 19.36 8.92
C ILE A 386 -16.58 18.84 9.03
N ILE A 387 -17.23 18.47 7.92
CA ILE A 387 -18.59 17.89 7.92
C ILE A 387 -18.64 16.62 8.79
N ARG A 388 -17.66 15.73 8.63
CA ARG A 388 -17.58 14.50 9.44
C ARG A 388 -17.49 14.78 10.93
N ILE A 389 -16.58 15.65 11.32
CA ILE A 389 -16.38 16.02 12.72
C ILE A 389 -17.65 16.66 13.29
N LEU A 390 -18.30 17.57 12.56
CA LEU A 390 -19.54 18.21 13.02
C LEU A 390 -20.66 17.20 13.25
N ILE A 391 -20.78 16.18 12.39
CA ILE A 391 -21.77 15.11 12.57
C ILE A 391 -21.43 14.20 13.76
N GLU A 392 -20.16 13.86 13.95
CA GLU A 392 -19.70 13.10 15.13
C GLU A 392 -20.02 13.83 16.44
N LEU A 393 -19.88 15.15 16.45
CA LEU A 393 -20.20 16.02 17.58
C LEU A 393 -21.71 16.34 17.71
N GLY A 394 -22.56 15.84 16.81
CA GLY A 394 -24.01 16.06 16.82
C GLY A 394 -24.48 17.42 16.31
N ASN A 395 -23.59 18.23 15.71
CA ASN A 395 -23.91 19.55 15.16
C ASN A 395 -24.34 19.46 13.69
N ARG A 396 -25.48 18.83 13.44
CA ARG A 396 -26.01 18.59 12.08
C ARG A 396 -26.28 19.90 11.33
N SER A 397 -26.81 20.91 12.01
CA SER A 397 -27.13 22.20 11.38
C SER A 397 -25.90 22.89 10.79
N GLU A 398 -24.76 22.83 11.46
CA GLU A 398 -23.52 23.41 10.92
C GLU A 398 -22.93 22.52 9.84
N ALA A 399 -23.02 21.19 9.98
CA ALA A 399 -22.59 20.26 8.95
C ALA A 399 -23.33 20.48 7.62
N ASP A 400 -24.65 20.74 7.65
CA ASP A 400 -25.45 21.06 6.47
C ASP A 400 -25.02 22.38 5.81
N ARG A 401 -24.62 23.39 6.61
CA ARG A 401 -24.07 24.65 6.06
C ARG A 401 -22.73 24.43 5.38
N VAL A 402 -21.84 23.66 5.99
CA VAL A 402 -20.53 23.32 5.39
C VAL A 402 -20.70 22.47 4.13
N MET A 403 -21.69 21.57 4.10
CA MET A 403 -22.06 20.83 2.88
C MET A 403 -22.58 21.76 1.78
N GLY A 404 -23.38 22.77 2.13
CA GLY A 404 -23.80 23.83 1.21
C GLY A 404 -22.59 24.57 0.62
N LEU A 405 -21.60 24.90 1.46
CA LEU A 405 -20.35 25.54 1.03
C LEU A 405 -19.54 24.65 0.09
N LEU A 406 -19.36 23.36 0.43
CA LEU A 406 -18.67 22.38 -0.42
C LEU A 406 -19.35 22.28 -1.80
N ARG A 407 -20.68 22.20 -1.84
CA ARG A 407 -21.45 22.14 -3.10
C ARG A 407 -21.33 23.41 -3.92
N GLN A 408 -21.33 24.57 -3.27
CA GLN A 408 -21.22 25.86 -3.95
C GLN A 408 -19.82 26.08 -4.54
N GLN A 409 -18.77 25.76 -3.79
CA GLN A 409 -17.38 26.02 -4.20
C GLN A 409 -16.81 24.92 -5.12
N PHE A 410 -17.25 23.67 -4.94
CA PHE A 410 -16.71 22.49 -5.61
C PHE A 410 -17.82 21.55 -6.10
N PRO A 411 -18.64 21.98 -7.08
CA PRO A 411 -19.82 21.23 -7.53
C PRO A 411 -19.52 19.86 -8.13
N GLU A 412 -18.32 19.67 -8.68
CA GLU A 412 -17.86 18.40 -9.28
C GLU A 412 -17.02 17.55 -8.31
N SER A 413 -16.96 17.91 -7.02
CA SER A 413 -16.13 17.20 -6.07
C SER A 413 -16.71 15.82 -5.73
N ASN A 414 -15.87 14.78 -5.82
CA ASN A 414 -16.20 13.44 -5.35
C ASN A 414 -16.55 13.41 -3.84
N TYR A 415 -16.06 14.39 -3.07
CA TYR A 415 -16.37 14.53 -1.65
C TYR A 415 -17.84 14.85 -1.37
N LEU A 416 -18.60 15.38 -2.35
CA LEU A 416 -20.04 15.62 -2.18
C LEU A 416 -20.82 14.32 -1.94
N VAL A 417 -20.44 13.24 -2.64
CA VAL A 417 -21.06 11.93 -2.46
C VAL A 417 -20.75 11.37 -1.07
N LEU A 418 -19.50 11.52 -0.62
CA LEU A 418 -19.06 11.05 0.69
C LEU A 418 -19.72 11.83 1.82
N ALA A 419 -19.71 13.17 1.75
CA ALA A 419 -20.36 14.03 2.72
C ALA A 419 -21.87 13.75 2.80
N GLY A 420 -22.53 13.53 1.66
CA GLY A 420 -23.94 13.16 1.62
C GLY A 420 -24.24 11.86 2.38
N ARG A 421 -23.38 10.84 2.26
CA ARG A 421 -23.51 9.57 3.01
C ARG A 421 -23.29 9.75 4.51
N VAL A 422 -22.36 10.62 4.90
CA VAL A 422 -22.13 10.95 6.32
C VAL A 422 -23.33 11.66 6.93
N LEU A 423 -23.96 12.56 6.18
CA LEU A 423 -25.17 13.27 6.61
C LEU A 423 -26.40 12.36 6.68
N SER A 424 -26.45 11.28 5.90
CA SER A 424 -27.56 10.33 5.91
C SER A 424 -27.40 9.18 6.90
N SER A 425 -26.21 8.99 7.50
CA SER A 425 -25.90 7.81 8.32
C SER A 425 -26.39 7.85 9.78
N ARG A 426 -27.28 8.79 10.15
CA ARG A 426 -27.98 8.81 11.44
C ARG A 426 -29.39 9.37 11.33
#